data_AF-A0A952QNF5-F1
#
_entry.id   AF-A0A952QNF5-F1
#
_cell.length_a   1.000
_cell.length_b   1.000
_cell.length_c   1.000
_cell.angle_alpha   90.00
_cell.angle_beta   90.00
_cell.angle_gamma   90.00
#
_symmetry.space_group_name_H-M   'P 1'
#
loop_
_entity.id
_entity.type
_entity.pdbx_description
1 polymer ?
#
loop_
_entity_poly.entity_id
_entity_poly.type
_entity_poly.pdbx_seq_one_letter_code
_entity_poly.pdbx_strand_id
1 'polypeptide(L)'
;MPPPSDLPDPSTRPSWPPPHRPDDESTSERQAHVFGMMIGTALMFIGFLDVFLSISGGFEINVVPLLIYFSGIAVWANAVVENPTVRYSLMAGSVLISLAFFHYGEVLFWHKQVVFWSTVAIVMYFMFKDPKPTA
;
A
#
# COMPACT_ATOMS: atom_id res chain seq x y z
N MET A 1 -7.65 -75.94 12.46
CA MET A 1 -7.38 -74.86 11.49
C MET A 1 -8.72 -74.28 11.06
N PRO A 2 -9.08 -73.12 11.62
CA PRO A 2 -9.17 -71.90 10.82
C PRO A 2 -8.54 -70.68 11.53
N PRO A 3 -8.09 -69.63 10.81
CA PRO A 3 -7.65 -68.39 11.43
C PRO A 3 -8.86 -67.46 11.68
N PRO A 4 -8.96 -66.78 12.84
CA PRO A 4 -9.90 -65.68 13.01
C PRO A 4 -9.34 -64.43 12.33
N SER A 5 -10.02 -63.99 11.28
CA SER A 5 -9.82 -62.68 10.66
C SER A 5 -10.46 -61.60 11.52
N ASP A 6 -9.71 -61.04 12.47
CA ASP A 6 -10.09 -59.82 13.18
C ASP A 6 -9.28 -58.65 12.62
N LEU A 7 -9.78 -58.06 11.52
CA LEU A 7 -9.33 -56.75 11.07
C LEU A 7 -9.96 -55.69 12.00
N PRO A 8 -9.18 -54.75 12.58
CA PRO A 8 -9.75 -53.71 13.41
C PRO A 8 -10.65 -52.78 12.59
N ASP A 9 -11.83 -52.52 13.13
CA ASP A 9 -12.88 -51.64 12.60
C ASP A 9 -12.33 -50.21 12.35
N PRO A 10 -12.49 -49.61 11.15
CA PRO A 10 -11.99 -48.27 10.83
C PRO A 10 -12.58 -47.14 11.69
N SER A 11 -13.62 -47.46 12.46
CA SER A 11 -14.40 -46.54 13.28
C SER A 11 -13.73 -46.08 14.59
N THR A 12 -12.55 -46.61 14.93
CA THR A 12 -11.81 -46.23 16.15
C THR A 12 -10.70 -45.20 15.93
N ARG A 13 -10.55 -44.63 14.72
CA ARG A 13 -9.54 -43.58 14.49
C ARG A 13 -9.95 -42.32 15.25
N PRO A 14 -9.14 -41.82 16.20
CA PRO A 14 -9.38 -40.52 16.80
C PRO A 14 -9.39 -39.48 15.68
N SER A 15 -10.49 -38.75 15.54
CA SER A 15 -10.58 -37.57 14.69
C SER A 15 -9.67 -36.50 15.28
N TRP A 16 -8.40 -36.55 14.89
CA TRP A 16 -7.46 -35.47 15.13
C TRP A 16 -8.07 -34.20 14.51
N PRO A 17 -8.30 -33.12 15.28
CA PRO A 17 -8.73 -31.86 14.69
C PRO A 17 -7.66 -31.44 13.68
N PRO A 18 -8.01 -30.98 12.47
CA PRO A 18 -7.02 -30.56 11.49
C PRO A 18 -6.05 -29.57 12.16
N PRO A 19 -4.72 -29.73 11.97
CA PRO A 19 -3.78 -28.80 12.55
C PRO A 19 -4.16 -27.41 12.04
N HIS A 20 -4.49 -26.48 12.93
CA HIS A 20 -4.48 -25.06 12.59
C HIS A 20 -3.07 -24.78 12.06
N ARG A 21 -2.96 -24.56 10.73
CA ARG A 21 -1.71 -24.18 10.08
C ARG A 21 -1.41 -22.73 10.47
N PRO A 22 -0.34 -22.47 11.25
CA PRO A 22 0.10 -21.10 11.52
C PRO A 22 0.64 -20.41 10.26
N ASP A 23 0.90 -21.18 9.20
CA ASP A 23 1.53 -20.70 7.96
C ASP A 23 0.59 -19.85 7.08
N ASP A 24 -0.73 -20.06 7.17
CA ASP A 24 -1.71 -19.33 6.35
C ASP A 24 -1.85 -17.86 6.79
N GLU A 25 -1.76 -17.57 8.08
CA GLU A 25 -1.82 -16.19 8.61
C GLU A 25 -0.57 -15.39 8.21
N SER A 26 0.63 -15.96 8.36
CA SER A 26 1.88 -15.29 7.97
C SER A 26 1.97 -15.01 6.47
N THR A 27 1.42 -15.91 5.64
CA THR A 27 1.36 -15.74 4.19
C THR A 27 0.34 -14.67 3.82
N SER A 28 -0.82 -14.66 4.48
CA SER A 28 -1.87 -13.65 4.30
C SER A 28 -1.40 -12.24 4.68
N GLU A 29 -0.70 -12.09 5.80
CA GLU A 29 -0.14 -10.80 6.23
C GLU A 29 0.89 -10.26 5.22
N ARG A 30 1.77 -11.15 4.74
CA ARG A 30 2.76 -10.79 3.72
C ARG A 30 2.09 -10.43 2.40
N GLN A 31 1.04 -11.14 2.01
CA GLN A 31 0.25 -10.81 0.82
C GLN A 31 -0.44 -9.46 0.98
N ALA A 32 -1.13 -9.22 2.09
CA ALA A 32 -1.81 -7.96 2.38
C ALA A 32 -0.83 -6.77 2.37
N HIS A 33 0.38 -6.95 2.91
CA HIS A 33 1.45 -5.96 2.85
C HIS A 33 1.88 -5.64 1.41
N VAL A 34 2.15 -6.68 0.59
CA VAL A 34 2.55 -6.51 -0.82
C VAL A 34 1.43 -5.87 -1.63
N PHE A 35 0.18 -6.30 -1.43
CA PHE A 35 -0.98 -5.70 -2.08
C PHE A 35 -1.14 -4.23 -1.71
N GLY A 36 -1.02 -3.88 -0.43
CA GLY A 36 -1.07 -2.49 0.03
C GLY A 36 0.04 -1.64 -0.59
N MET A 37 1.26 -2.18 -0.68
CA MET A 37 2.38 -1.50 -1.34
C MET A 37 2.10 -1.27 -2.83
N MET A 38 1.65 -2.29 -3.56
CA MET A 38 1.34 -2.18 -4.98
C MET A 38 0.20 -1.18 -5.24
N ILE A 39 -0.91 -1.31 -4.51
CA ILE A 39 -2.09 -0.46 -4.67
C ILE A 39 -1.75 0.99 -4.30
N GLY A 40 -1.09 1.23 -3.17
CA GLY A 40 -0.68 2.57 -2.76
C GLY A 40 0.24 3.23 -3.79
N THR A 41 1.22 2.48 -4.32
CA THR A 41 2.14 2.97 -5.34
C THR A 41 1.42 3.26 -6.66
N ALA A 42 0.51 2.38 -7.10
CA ALA A 42 -0.27 2.60 -8.31
C ALA A 42 -1.16 3.85 -8.20
N LEU A 43 -1.83 4.05 -7.07
CA LEU A 43 -2.64 5.25 -6.80
C LEU A 43 -1.78 6.51 -6.83
N MET A 44 -0.61 6.51 -6.18
CA MET A 44 0.33 7.63 -6.25
C MET A 44 0.75 7.91 -7.70
N PHE A 45 1.05 6.87 -8.48
CA PHE A 45 1.49 7.04 -9.86
C PHE A 45 0.38 7.59 -10.77
N ILE A 46 -0.84 7.07 -10.65
CA ILE A 46 -2.00 7.54 -11.43
C ILE A 46 -2.31 9.00 -11.09
N GLY A 47 -2.43 9.34 -9.81
CA GLY A 47 -2.69 10.72 -9.38
C GLY A 47 -1.58 11.69 -9.81
N PHE A 48 -0.32 11.25 -9.75
CA PHE A 48 0.82 12.04 -10.22
C PHE A 48 0.81 12.23 -11.75
N LEU A 49 0.52 11.18 -12.53
CA LEU A 49 0.45 11.27 -13.99
C LEU A 49 -0.58 12.29 -14.44
N ASP A 50 -1.77 12.30 -13.83
CA ASP A 50 -2.80 13.28 -14.15
C ASP A 50 -2.33 14.72 -13.84
N VAL A 51 -1.65 14.93 -12.70
CA VAL A 51 -1.05 16.23 -12.36
C VAL A 51 0.01 16.63 -13.38
N PHE A 52 0.89 15.70 -13.77
CA PHE A 52 1.94 15.91 -14.75
C PHE A 52 1.38 16.26 -16.13
N LEU A 53 0.37 15.52 -16.59
CA LEU A 53 -0.31 15.75 -17.85
C LEU A 53 -1.06 17.09 -17.84
N SER A 54 -1.66 17.48 -16.71
CA SER A 54 -2.32 18.79 -16.58
C SER A 54 -1.32 19.95 -16.69
N ILE A 55 -0.15 19.84 -16.08
CA ILE A 55 0.91 20.86 -16.20
C ILE A 55 1.42 20.91 -17.65
N SER A 56 1.62 19.76 -18.28
CA SER A 56 2.20 19.65 -19.61
C SER A 56 1.22 20.05 -20.73
N GLY A 57 -0.06 19.72 -20.58
CA GLY A 57 -1.12 19.99 -21.57
C GLY A 57 -1.89 21.29 -21.32
N GLY A 58 -1.68 21.95 -20.18
CA GLY A 58 -2.37 23.20 -19.83
C GLY A 58 -3.85 23.05 -19.49
N PHE A 59 -4.36 21.81 -19.32
CA PHE A 59 -5.76 21.54 -19.00
C PHE A 59 -6.02 21.67 -17.49
N GLU A 60 -7.21 22.14 -17.12
CA GLU A 60 -7.66 22.19 -15.74
C GLU A 60 -8.16 20.81 -15.30
N ILE A 61 -7.40 20.13 -14.45
CA ILE A 61 -7.87 18.95 -13.70
C ILE A 61 -8.60 19.37 -12.43
N ASN A 62 -9.63 18.60 -12.11
CA ASN A 62 -10.37 18.68 -10.85
C ASN A 62 -9.52 18.17 -9.67
N VAL A 63 -10.04 18.22 -8.45
CA VAL A 63 -9.37 17.76 -7.23
C VAL A 63 -9.13 16.23 -7.19
N VAL A 64 -9.85 15.47 -7.99
CA VAL A 64 -9.86 13.98 -7.96
C VAL A 64 -8.45 13.36 -8.06
N PRO A 65 -7.57 13.70 -9.03
CA PRO A 65 -6.19 13.24 -9.08
C PRO A 65 -5.38 13.46 -7.79
N LEU A 66 -5.57 14.59 -7.12
CA LEU A 66 -4.89 14.89 -5.87
C LEU A 66 -5.39 13.98 -4.74
N LEU A 67 -6.69 13.73 -4.66
CA LEU A 67 -7.26 12.79 -3.69
C LEU A 67 -6.73 11.37 -3.91
N ILE A 68 -6.63 10.94 -5.17
CA ILE A 68 -6.05 9.65 -5.56
C ILE A 68 -4.57 9.60 -5.15
N TYR A 69 -3.80 10.66 -5.40
CA TYR A 69 -2.40 10.74 -5.01
C TYR A 69 -2.21 10.63 -3.48
N PHE A 70 -2.92 11.45 -2.69
CA PHE A 70 -2.78 11.47 -1.22
C PHE A 70 -3.36 10.22 -0.54
N SER A 71 -4.42 9.62 -1.09
CA SER A 71 -4.91 8.31 -0.64
C SER A 71 -3.90 7.21 -0.94
N GLY A 72 -3.23 7.26 -2.09
CA GLY A 72 -2.10 6.39 -2.41
C GLY A 72 -0.98 6.48 -1.38
N ILE A 73 -0.60 7.69 -0.95
CA ILE A 73 0.38 7.91 0.12
C ILE A 73 -0.09 7.26 1.44
N ALA A 74 -1.36 7.40 1.81
CA ALA A 74 -1.89 6.82 3.05
C ALA A 74 -1.81 5.29 3.04
N VAL A 75 -2.25 4.65 1.94
CA VAL A 75 -2.25 3.20 1.78
C VAL A 75 -0.81 2.67 1.73
N TRP A 76 0.06 3.35 0.98
CA TRP A 76 1.48 3.00 0.90
C TRP A 76 2.17 3.14 2.25
N ALA A 77 1.94 4.23 2.98
CA ALA A 77 2.53 4.43 4.30
C ALA A 77 2.11 3.34 5.29
N ASN A 78 0.83 2.94 5.25
CA ASN A 78 0.33 1.85 6.08
C ASN A 78 1.03 0.51 5.80
N ALA A 79 1.29 0.24 4.51
CA ALA A 79 1.96 -0.98 4.10
C ALA A 79 3.46 -0.92 4.43
N VAL A 80 4.17 0.12 4.01
CA VAL A 80 5.64 0.11 3.92
C VAL A 80 6.35 0.66 5.16
N VAL A 81 5.73 1.55 5.92
CA VAL A 81 6.42 2.25 6.99
C VAL A 81 6.33 1.47 8.29
N GLU A 82 7.47 0.93 8.73
CA GLU A 82 7.58 0.16 9.97
C GLU A 82 7.51 1.04 11.22
N ASN A 83 8.06 2.26 11.16
CA ASN A 83 8.05 3.18 12.31
C ASN A 83 6.64 3.73 12.52
N PRO A 84 5.96 3.44 13.65
CA PRO A 84 4.57 3.80 13.85
C PRO A 84 4.36 5.32 13.86
N THR A 85 5.28 6.08 14.46
CA THR A 85 5.19 7.55 14.50
C THR A 85 5.24 8.13 13.10
N VAL A 86 6.17 7.66 12.27
CA VAL A 86 6.31 8.14 10.88
C VAL A 86 5.12 7.69 10.04
N ARG A 87 4.68 6.43 10.20
CA ARG A 87 3.52 5.86 9.51
C ARG A 87 2.27 6.70 9.75
N TYR A 88 1.91 6.92 11.00
CA TYR A 88 0.70 7.68 11.34
C TYR A 88 0.83 9.16 11.00
N SER A 89 2.04 9.73 11.05
CA SER A 89 2.27 11.10 10.60
C SER A 89 2.03 11.25 9.10
N LEU A 90 2.52 10.33 8.28
CA LEU A 90 2.31 10.34 6.83
C LEU A 90 0.84 10.10 6.48
N MET A 91 0.17 9.16 7.14
CA MET A 91 -1.25 8.89 6.92
C MET A 91 -2.12 10.07 7.36
N ALA A 92 -1.89 10.63 8.55
CA ALA A 92 -2.66 11.77 9.04
C ALA A 92 -2.40 13.00 8.16
N GLY A 93 -1.15 13.27 7.81
CA GLY A 93 -0.78 14.37 6.92
C GLY A 93 -1.44 14.24 5.55
N SER A 94 -1.39 13.05 4.93
CA SER A 94 -1.99 12.84 3.62
C SER A 94 -3.52 12.97 3.65
N VAL A 95 -4.18 12.44 4.68
CA VAL A 95 -5.64 12.55 4.85
C VAL A 95 -6.05 14.00 5.09
N LEU A 96 -5.33 14.74 5.94
CA LEU A 96 -5.61 16.15 6.21
C LEU A 96 -5.46 17.01 4.95
N ILE A 97 -4.38 16.80 4.19
CA ILE A 97 -4.15 17.51 2.93
C ILE A 97 -5.24 17.15 1.91
N SER A 98 -5.57 15.87 1.79
CA SER A 98 -6.67 15.40 0.93
C SER A 98 -8.00 16.05 1.31
N LEU A 99 -8.31 16.17 2.60
CA LEU A 99 -9.53 16.80 3.08
C LEU A 99 -9.53 18.32 2.83
N ALA A 100 -8.40 18.98 3.01
CA ALA A 100 -8.25 20.39 2.69
C ALA A 100 -8.54 20.63 1.19
N PHE A 101 -7.94 19.84 0.32
CA PHE A 101 -8.21 19.92 -1.12
C PHE A 101 -9.68 19.64 -1.45
N PHE A 102 -10.28 18.62 -0.83
CA PHE A 102 -11.70 18.32 -1.02
C PHE A 102 -12.61 19.47 -0.58
N HIS A 103 -12.27 20.15 0.53
CA HIS A 103 -13.06 21.25 1.07
C HIS A 103 -12.93 22.53 0.23
N TYR A 104 -11.72 22.88 -0.20
CA TYR A 104 -11.48 24.11 -0.97
C TYR A 104 -11.83 23.95 -2.46
N GLY A 105 -11.85 22.73 -3.00
CA GLY A 105 -12.38 22.38 -4.33
C GLY A 105 -11.61 22.94 -5.53
N GLU A 106 -10.89 24.04 -5.36
CA GLU A 106 -10.15 24.74 -6.40
C GLU A 106 -8.68 24.34 -6.40
N VAL A 107 -8.27 23.64 -7.45
CA VAL A 107 -6.87 23.29 -7.67
C VAL A 107 -6.21 24.38 -8.51
N LEU A 108 -5.76 25.44 -7.84
CA LEU A 108 -4.95 26.46 -8.50
C LEU A 108 -3.66 25.87 -9.09
N PHE A 109 -3.13 26.53 -10.13
CA PHE A 109 -1.87 26.17 -10.79
C PHE A 109 -0.73 25.91 -9.80
N TRP A 110 -0.63 26.70 -8.72
CA TRP A 110 0.44 26.57 -7.73
C TRP A 110 0.40 25.25 -6.97
N HIS A 111 -0.78 24.68 -6.71
CA HIS A 111 -0.92 23.38 -6.05
C HIS A 111 -0.33 22.24 -6.89
N LYS A 112 -0.58 22.27 -8.21
CA LYS A 112 -0.03 21.29 -9.16
C LYS A 112 1.49 21.35 -9.18
N GLN A 113 2.04 22.57 -9.19
CA GLN A 113 3.48 22.80 -9.15
C GLN A 113 4.11 22.29 -7.84
N VAL A 114 3.53 22.61 -6.68
CA VAL A 114 4.04 22.13 -5.38
C VAL A 114 4.06 20.60 -5.33
N VAL A 115 2.97 19.95 -5.77
CA VAL A 115 2.92 18.49 -5.80
C VAL A 115 3.96 17.93 -6.75
N PHE A 116 4.06 18.45 -7.97
CA PHE A 116 5.05 18.02 -8.96
C PHE A 116 6.49 18.14 -8.43
N TRP A 117 6.89 19.33 -7.97
CA TRP A 117 8.25 19.57 -7.49
C TRP A 117 8.57 18.81 -6.21
N SER A 118 7.60 18.64 -5.32
CA SER A 118 7.75 17.81 -4.11
C SER A 118 8.02 16.35 -4.48
N THR A 119 7.22 15.76 -5.38
CA THR A 119 7.43 14.37 -5.83
C THR A 119 8.78 14.22 -6.51
N VAL A 120 9.16 15.15 -7.38
CA VAL A 120 10.48 15.14 -8.04
C VAL A 120 11.61 15.19 -7.01
N ALA A 121 11.52 16.08 -6.02
CA ALA A 121 12.53 16.19 -4.96
C ALA A 121 12.64 14.92 -4.11
N ILE A 122 11.51 14.28 -3.77
CA ILE A 122 11.48 13.01 -3.03
C ILE A 122 12.12 11.88 -3.85
N VAL A 123 11.74 11.73 -5.12
CA VAL A 123 12.32 10.71 -6.00
C VAL A 123 13.83 10.96 -6.17
N MET A 124 14.21 12.22 -6.38
CA MET A 124 15.62 12.62 -6.46
C MET A 124 16.36 12.22 -5.18
N TYR A 125 15.81 12.55 -4.01
CA TYR A 125 16.38 12.15 -2.73
C TYR A 125 16.58 10.63 -2.63
N PHE A 126 15.60 9.82 -3.04
CA PHE A 126 15.73 8.36 -3.02
C PHE A 126 16.73 7.83 -4.06
N MET A 127 16.82 8.45 -5.25
CA MET A 127 17.79 8.06 -6.28
C MET A 127 19.23 8.34 -5.88
N PHE A 128 19.48 9.45 -5.17
CA PHE A 128 20.82 9.87 -4.76
C PHE A 128 21.22 9.42 -3.35
N LYS A 129 20.30 8.79 -2.61
CA LYS A 129 20.64 8.11 -1.35
C LYS A 129 21.21 6.74 -1.72
N ASP A 130 22.52 6.70 -1.96
CA ASP A 130 23.27 5.53 -2.42
C ASP A 130 22.84 4.23 -1.70
N PRO A 131 22.72 3.09 -2.41
CA PRO A 131 22.70 1.81 -1.75
C PRO A 131 24.03 1.67 -0.99
N LYS A 132 23.96 1.53 0.34
CA LYS A 132 25.15 1.21 1.15
C LYS A 132 25.93 0.12 0.42
N PRO A 133 27.22 0.33 0.10
CA PRO A 133 28.05 -0.76 -0.39
C PRO A 133 28.00 -1.87 0.65
N THR A 134 27.44 -3.01 0.28
CA THR A 134 27.61 -4.24 1.06
C THR A 134 29.08 -4.64 0.87
N ALA A 135 29.94 -4.11 1.73
CA ALA A 135 31.30 -4.58 1.93
C ALA A 135 31.29 -5.73 2.93
#